data_AF-A0A1G7E1T7-F1
#
_entry.id   AF-A0A1G7E1T7-F1
#
_cell.length_a   1.000
_cell.length_b   1.000
_cell.length_c   1.000
_cell.angle_alpha   90.00
_cell.angle_beta   90.00
_cell.angle_gamma   90.00
#
_symmetry.space_group_name_H-M   'P 1'
#
loop_
_entity.id
_entity.type
_entity.pdbx_description
1 polymer ?
#
loop_
_entity_poly.entity_id
_entity_poly.type
_entity_poly.pdbx_seq_one_letter_code
_entity_poly.pdbx_strand_id
1 'polypeptide(L)'
;MQRDELERLSKTELIELVLRLQRPEKTSRTSSKPPSTDRKERRERARPGGAKPGHAGHSRPLSDDVSERIAHRPEVCPCCRMALAPDLPV
;
A
#
# COMPACT_ATOMS: atom_id res chain seq x y z
N MET A 1 -4.44 9.28 -37.02
CA MET A 1 -5.73 9.79 -37.49
C MET A 1 -5.51 10.40 -38.85
N GLN A 2 -6.19 9.88 -39.87
CA GLN A 2 -6.07 10.39 -41.24
C GLN A 2 -7.02 11.59 -41.44
N ARG A 3 -6.74 12.43 -42.43
CA ARG A 3 -7.52 13.65 -42.68
C ARG A 3 -9.00 13.33 -42.95
N ASP A 4 -9.27 12.26 -43.70
CA ASP A 4 -10.61 11.80 -44.05
C ASP A 4 -11.44 11.37 -42.83
N GLU A 5 -10.79 10.95 -41.74
CA GLU A 5 -11.48 10.61 -40.49
C GLU A 5 -11.97 11.87 -39.76
N LEU A 6 -11.21 12.97 -39.83
CA LEU A 6 -11.58 14.25 -39.21
C LEU A 6 -12.75 14.92 -39.93
N GLU A 7 -12.81 14.81 -41.25
CA GLU A 7 -13.87 15.42 -42.07
C GLU A 7 -15.23 14.74 -41.88
N ARG A 8 -15.26 13.51 -41.36
CA ARG A 8 -16.49 12.76 -41.06
C ARG A 8 -17.07 13.07 -39.67
N LEU A 9 -16.32 13.77 -38.82
CA LEU A 9 -16.80 14.10 -37.47
C LEU A 9 -17.86 15.20 -37.53
N SER A 10 -18.87 15.05 -36.69
CA SER A 10 -19.80 16.14 -36.41
C SER A 10 -19.08 17.31 -35.72
N LYS A 11 -19.67 18.51 -35.79
CA LYS A 11 -19.14 19.70 -35.11
C LYS A 11 -18.90 19.45 -33.61
N THR A 12 -19.80 18.73 -32.95
CA THR A 12 -19.69 18.39 -31.53
C THR A 12 -18.53 17.46 -31.24
N GLU A 13 -18.36 16.39 -32.02
CA GLU A 13 -17.24 15.46 -31.88
C GLU A 13 -15.90 16.14 -32.15
N LEU A 14 -15.86 17.05 -33.13
CA LEU A 14 -14.66 17.81 -33.47
C LEU A 14 -14.28 18.79 -32.35
N ILE A 15 -15.26 19.46 -31.74
CA ILE A 15 -15.04 20.32 -30.56
C ILE A 15 -14.49 19.49 -29.39
N GLU A 16 -15.10 18.35 -29.06
CA GLU A 16 -14.63 17.49 -27.98
C GLU A 16 -13.20 17.00 -28.22
N LEU A 17 -12.89 16.56 -29.44
CA LEU A 17 -11.57 16.10 -29.81
C LEU A 17 -10.52 17.20 -29.62
N VAL A 18 -10.79 18.42 -30.09
CA VAL A 18 -9.89 19.58 -29.92
C VAL A 18 -9.68 19.89 -28.44
N LEU A 19 -10.74 19.89 -27.63
CA LEU A 19 -10.62 20.14 -26.19
C LEU A 19 -9.75 19.10 -25.49
N ARG A 20 -9.88 17.81 -25.85
CA ARG A 20 -9.01 16.74 -25.33
C ARG A 20 -7.55 16.93 -25.75
N LEU A 21 -7.31 17.32 -27.00
CA LEU A 21 -5.95 17.55 -27.52
C LEU A 21 -5.27 18.78 -26.91
N GLN A 22 -6.03 19.83 -26.57
CA GLN A 22 -5.49 21.01 -25.88
C GLN A 22 -5.08 20.73 -24.43
N ARG A 23 -5.66 19.71 -23.80
CA ARG A 23 -5.39 19.33 -22.41
C ARG A 23 -5.11 17.83 -22.33
N PRO A 24 -3.98 17.37 -22.90
CA PRO A 24 -3.64 15.97 -22.87
C PRO A 24 -3.45 15.50 -21.42
N GLU A 25 -3.74 14.23 -21.17
CA GLU A 25 -3.58 13.67 -19.84
C GLU A 25 -2.13 13.80 -19.35
N LYS A 26 -1.98 14.24 -18.11
CA LYS A 26 -0.67 14.30 -17.45
C LYS A 26 -0.18 12.88 -17.22
N THR A 27 0.98 12.57 -17.77
CA THR A 27 1.72 11.32 -17.56
C THR A 27 3.04 11.61 -16.85
N SER A 28 3.76 10.58 -16.43
CA SER A 28 5.14 10.72 -15.94
C SER A 28 6.16 11.12 -17.00
N ARG A 29 5.81 11.06 -18.29
CA ARG A 29 6.68 11.49 -19.40
C ARG A 29 6.57 12.98 -19.68
N THR A 30 5.38 13.52 -19.51
CA THR A 30 5.00 14.86 -19.98
C THR A 30 4.69 15.82 -18.83
N SER A 31 4.82 15.38 -17.58
CA SER A 31 4.55 16.20 -16.39
C SER A 31 5.32 15.70 -15.17
N SER A 32 5.28 16.46 -14.08
CA SER A 32 5.91 16.12 -12.79
C SER A 32 5.24 14.96 -12.04
N LYS A 33 4.31 14.22 -12.66
CA LYS A 33 3.75 13.01 -12.05
C LYS A 33 4.83 11.93 -11.94
N PRO A 34 5.00 11.28 -10.78
CA PRO A 34 5.99 10.23 -10.63
C PRO A 34 5.59 8.96 -11.42
N PRO A 35 6.56 8.19 -11.98
CA PRO A 35 6.29 6.98 -12.77
C PRO A 35 5.47 5.90 -12.05
N SER A 36 5.47 5.93 -10.71
CA SER A 36 4.66 5.04 -9.88
C SER A 36 3.15 5.28 -10.01
N THR A 37 2.71 6.42 -10.53
CA THR A 37 1.28 6.80 -10.59
C THR A 37 0.58 6.43 -11.90
N ASP A 38 1.31 6.41 -13.03
CA ASP A 38 0.73 6.15 -14.36
C ASP A 38 1.31 4.90 -15.05
N ARG A 39 2.50 4.41 -14.66
CA ARG A 39 3.13 3.25 -15.32
C ARG A 39 3.13 1.96 -14.51
N LYS A 40 3.14 2.06 -13.17
CA LYS A 40 3.16 0.87 -12.31
C LYS A 40 1.73 0.43 -12.02
N GLU A 41 1.18 -0.38 -12.90
CA GLU A 41 -0.08 -1.07 -12.62
C GLU A 41 0.08 -1.95 -11.37
N ARG A 42 -0.77 -1.73 -10.37
CA ARG A 42 -0.80 -2.57 -9.17
C ARG A 42 -1.40 -3.91 -9.58
N ARG A 43 -0.55 -4.94 -9.71
CA ARG A 43 -1.01 -6.32 -9.94
C ARG A 43 -2.11 -6.66 -8.94
N GLU A 44 -3.19 -7.30 -9.38
CA GLU A 44 -4.31 -7.72 -8.52
C GLU A 44 -3.83 -8.53 -7.29
N ARG A 45 -2.73 -9.29 -7.45
CA ARG A 45 -2.09 -10.10 -6.39
C ARG A 45 -0.89 -9.43 -5.73
N ALA A 46 -0.73 -8.12 -5.84
CA ALA A 46 0.34 -7.40 -5.17
C ALA A 46 0.15 -7.51 -3.65
N ARG A 47 1.05 -8.27 -3.00
CA ARG A 47 1.11 -8.35 -1.55
C ARG A 47 1.55 -6.98 -0.99
N PRO A 48 1.04 -6.57 0.18
CA PRO A 48 1.58 -5.41 0.88
C PRO A 48 3.09 -5.56 1.02
N GLY A 49 3.82 -4.46 0.91
CA GLY A 49 5.27 -4.46 1.17
C GLY A 49 5.53 -4.96 2.60
N GLY A 50 6.51 -5.85 2.75
CA GLY A 50 6.90 -6.44 4.01
C GLY A 50 8.20 -7.24 3.85
N ALA A 51 8.81 -7.63 4.97
CA ALA A 51 9.98 -8.50 4.93
C ALA A 51 9.66 -9.79 4.16
N LYS A 52 10.52 -10.19 3.21
CA LYS A 52 10.30 -11.45 2.50
C LYS A 52 10.44 -12.61 3.51
N PRO A 53 9.68 -13.70 3.34
CA PRO A 53 9.88 -14.92 4.13
C PRO A 53 11.35 -15.34 4.11
N GLY A 54 11.93 -15.57 5.29
CA GLY A 54 13.34 -15.96 5.44
C GLY A 54 14.32 -14.81 5.73
N HIS A 55 13.91 -13.54 5.69
CA HIS A 55 14.76 -12.47 6.21
C HIS A 55 14.69 -12.40 7.73
N ALA A 56 15.86 -12.35 8.37
CA ALA A 56 15.96 -12.03 9.79
C ALA A 56 15.33 -10.65 10.04
N GLY A 57 14.39 -10.59 10.99
CA GLY A 57 13.81 -9.32 11.42
C GLY A 57 14.87 -8.41 12.03
N HIS A 58 14.68 -7.09 11.95
CA HIS A 58 15.55 -6.11 12.60
C HIS A 58 15.26 -5.92 14.09
N SER A 59 14.58 -6.87 14.73
CA SER A 59 14.41 -6.87 16.17
C SER A 59 15.74 -7.10 16.87
N ARG A 60 15.91 -6.51 18.06
CA ARG A 60 17.03 -6.84 18.92
C ARG A 60 16.99 -8.35 19.24
N PRO A 61 18.11 -9.09 19.09
CA PRO A 61 18.16 -10.46 19.57
C PRO A 61 17.98 -10.46 21.08
N LEU A 62 17.11 -11.35 21.58
CA LEU A 62 17.04 -11.61 23.01
C LEU A 62 18.31 -12.38 23.41
N SER A 63 18.94 -11.97 24.50
CA SER A 63 20.07 -12.68 25.09
C SER A 63 19.55 -13.76 26.03
N ASP A 64 20.12 -14.97 25.96
CA ASP A 64 19.87 -16.02 26.94
C ASP A 64 20.65 -15.81 28.26
N ASP A 65 21.71 -14.99 28.22
CA ASP A 65 22.46 -14.56 29.39
C ASP A 65 21.69 -13.43 30.09
N VAL A 66 20.85 -13.82 31.05
CA VAL A 66 20.05 -12.92 31.88
C VAL A 66 20.42 -13.15 33.34
N SER A 67 20.58 -12.07 34.11
CA SER A 67 20.91 -12.15 35.54
C SER A 67 19.75 -12.72 36.38
N GLU A 68 18.52 -12.55 35.92
CA GLU A 68 17.32 -13.03 36.62
C GLU A 68 16.19 -13.34 35.63
N ARG A 69 15.36 -14.34 35.96
CA ARG A 69 14.09 -14.63 35.28
C ARG A 69 12.95 -14.44 36.26
N ILE A 70 12.07 -13.48 35.96
CA ILE A 70 10.90 -13.18 36.78
C ILE A 70 9.67 -13.75 36.09
N ALA A 71 8.95 -14.64 36.77
CA ALA A 71 7.66 -15.14 36.29
C ALA A 71 6.64 -13.99 36.34
N HIS A 72 6.18 -13.52 35.18
CA HIS A 72 5.14 -12.51 35.10
C HIS A 72 3.78 -13.17 34.93
N ARG A 73 2.88 -12.98 35.90
CA ARG A 73 1.49 -13.40 35.82
C ARG A 73 0.59 -12.16 35.86
N PRO A 74 -0.17 -11.85 34.81
CA PRO A 74 -1.07 -10.70 34.84
C PRO A 74 -2.20 -10.94 35.85
N GLU A 75 -2.49 -9.94 36.67
CA GLU A 75 -3.62 -9.96 37.61
C GLU A 75 -4.93 -9.53 36.95
N VAL A 76 -4.85 -8.88 35.79
CA VAL A 76 -6.00 -8.33 35.07
C VAL A 76 -5.94 -8.65 33.58
N CYS A 77 -7.11 -8.86 32.97
CA CYS A 77 -7.21 -9.09 31.55
C CYS A 77 -6.80 -7.82 30.76
N PRO A 78 -5.86 -7.90 29.81
CA PRO A 78 -5.46 -6.72 29.02
C PRO A 78 -6.58 -6.17 28.13
N CYS A 79 -7.59 -6.99 27.78
CA CYS A 79 -8.70 -6.59 26.93
C CYS A 79 -9.83 -5.88 27.71
N CYS A 80 -10.27 -6.47 28.83
CA CYS A 80 -11.45 -5.98 29.57
C CYS A 80 -11.16 -5.49 30.99
N ARG A 81 -9.91 -5.59 31.46
CA ARG A 81 -9.42 -5.18 32.79
C ARG A 81 -10.05 -5.90 33.98
N MET A 82 -10.82 -6.97 33.74
CA MET A 82 -11.35 -7.80 34.82
C MET A 82 -10.23 -8.56 35.52
N ALA A 83 -10.38 -8.77 36.83
CA ALA A 83 -9.45 -9.58 37.61
C ALA A 83 -9.37 -11.01 37.06
N LEU A 84 -8.16 -11.53 36.91
CA LEU A 84 -7.87 -12.89 36.49
C LEU A 84 -7.83 -13.81 37.71
N ALA A 85 -8.35 -15.02 37.57
CA ALA A 85 -8.33 -16.00 38.65
C ALA A 85 -6.88 -16.44 38.97
N PRO A 86 -6.54 -16.59 40.27
CA PRO A 86 -5.17 -16.90 40.70
C PRO A 86 -4.71 -18.32 40.32
N ASP A 87 -5.63 -19.18 39.92
CA ASP A 87 -5.45 -20.59 39.58
C ASP A 87 -5.51 -20.88 38.07
N LEU A 88 -5.72 -19.86 37.23
CA LEU A 88 -5.57 -20.00 35.77
C LEU A 88 -4.22 -20.66 35.41
N PRO A 89 -4.21 -21.64 34.49
CA PRO A 89 -2.97 -22.22 34.00
C PRO A 89 -2.14 -21.16 33.26
N VAL A 90 -0.82 -21.25 33.42
CA VAL A 90 0.18 -20.39 32.77
C VAL A 90 0.55 -20.94 31.41
#